data_AF-A0A3A6KFM4-F1
#
_entry.id   AF-A0A3A6KFM4-F1
#
_cell.length_a   1.000
_cell.length_b   1.000
_cell.length_c   1.000
_cell.angle_alpha   90.00
_cell.angle_beta   90.00
_cell.angle_gamma   90.00
#
_symmetry.space_group_name_H-M   'P 1'
#
loop_
_entity.id
_entity.type
_entity.pdbx_description
1 polymer ?
#
loop_
_entity_poly.entity_id
_entity_poly.type
_entity_poly.pdbx_seq_one_letter_code
_entity_poly.pdbx_strand_id
1 'polypeptide(L)'
;MCTREMTLGEEIINLTKRGIDVPTVERMYRKYIDLDEKGKSEGCYAIDLGPLFPTFDIGDTVRYCRADVEATLNLFRDTVHNPYSILPADIKVGDKMMVPLGKLGNFTATVQKVTNNKVLFIFDDYVAKRPMNEDGGNAGGYSQSDLKKWIDSELYNMFPAVLKQRMTGLSIPTLGEICGWADKWDRDHIEADGDEQLPLMKQRRNRVAYYKNDCEFGWLRNATKKEFSSAGFAGVNGSGLPHCNCASGSCGVRPEFWLVR
;
A
#
# COMPACT_ATOMS: atom_id res chain seq x y z
N MET A 1 9.88 -38.85 1.89
CA MET A 1 8.78 -38.96 2.88
C MET A 1 8.43 -37.55 3.32
N CYS A 2 7.29 -37.00 2.91
CA CYS A 2 6.78 -35.74 3.46
C CYS A 2 6.02 -36.04 4.75
N THR A 3 6.45 -35.46 5.87
CA THR A 3 5.68 -35.43 7.12
C THR A 3 4.61 -34.35 7.01
N ARG A 4 3.35 -34.76 7.16
CA ARG A 4 2.21 -33.85 7.21
C ARG A 4 2.18 -33.14 8.56
N GLU A 5 2.05 -31.82 8.55
CA GLU A 5 1.79 -31.04 9.76
C GLU A 5 0.39 -31.36 10.29
N MET A 6 0.31 -31.62 11.60
CA MET A 6 -0.94 -31.89 12.30
C MET A 6 -1.67 -30.58 12.60
N THR A 7 -2.98 -30.59 12.43
CA THR A 7 -3.86 -29.49 12.83
C THR A 7 -4.00 -29.45 14.36
N LEU A 8 -4.29 -28.27 14.91
CA LEU A 8 -4.49 -28.07 16.35
C LEU A 8 -5.56 -29.02 16.93
N GLY A 9 -6.61 -29.33 16.15
CA GLY A 9 -7.63 -30.30 16.53
C GLY A 9 -7.10 -31.73 16.65
N GLU A 10 -6.21 -32.16 15.75
CA GLU A 10 -5.57 -33.48 15.79
C GLU A 10 -4.62 -33.60 16.99
N GLU A 11 -3.94 -32.52 17.36
CA GLU A 11 -3.04 -32.48 18.52
C GLU A 11 -3.80 -32.58 19.85
N ILE A 12 -4.92 -31.86 19.99
CA ILE A 12 -5.80 -31.95 21.18
C ILE A 12 -6.34 -33.38 21.34
N ILE A 13 -6.78 -34.02 20.25
CA ILE A 13 -7.27 -35.40 20.27
C ILE A 13 -6.15 -36.37 20.68
N ASN A 14 -4.93 -36.18 20.16
CA ASN A 14 -3.78 -37.01 20.51
C ASN A 14 -3.34 -36.86 21.96
N LEU A 15 -3.33 -35.64 22.50
CA LEU A 15 -2.97 -35.38 23.90
C LEU A 15 -4.02 -35.94 24.87
N THR A 16 -5.30 -35.87 24.49
CA THR A 16 -6.40 -36.46 25.27
C THR A 16 -6.28 -37.99 25.33
N LYS A 17 -5.93 -38.64 24.21
CA LYS A 17 -5.65 -40.09 24.17
C LYS A 17 -4.44 -40.50 25.02
N ARG A 18 -3.51 -39.58 25.29
CA ARG A 18 -2.35 -39.79 26.18
C ARG A 18 -2.66 -39.53 27.66
N GLY A 19 -3.93 -39.31 28.00
CA GLY A 19 -4.39 -39.18 29.37
C GLY A 19 -4.30 -37.76 29.95
N ILE A 20 -4.08 -36.74 29.11
CA ILE A 20 -4.11 -35.33 29.53
C ILE A 20 -5.54 -34.82 29.36
N ASP A 21 -6.15 -34.29 30.42
CA ASP A 21 -7.53 -33.79 30.36
C ASP A 21 -7.63 -32.49 29.53
N VAL A 22 -8.73 -32.34 28.81
CA VAL A 22 -8.98 -31.20 27.90
C VAL A 22 -8.86 -29.84 28.62
N PRO A 23 -9.41 -29.63 29.84
CA PRO A 23 -9.20 -28.40 30.59
C PRO A 23 -7.74 -28.06 30.91
N THR A 24 -6.87 -29.06 31.05
CA THR A 24 -5.42 -28.86 31.22
C THR A 24 -4.73 -28.44 29.93
N VAL A 25 -5.11 -29.03 28.79
CA VAL A 25 -4.64 -28.57 27.46
C VAL A 25 -5.12 -27.14 27.18
N GLU A 26 -6.38 -26.84 27.47
CA GLU A 26 -6.93 -25.49 27.34
C GLU A 26 -6.23 -24.48 28.24
N ARG A 27 -5.83 -24.84 29.47
CA ARG A 27 -5.01 -23.95 30.34
C ARG A 27 -3.61 -23.71 29.80
N MET A 28 -2.98 -24.70 29.18
CA MET A 28 -1.66 -24.52 28.55
C MET A 28 -1.75 -23.54 27.38
N TYR A 29 -2.76 -23.67 26.53
CA TYR A 29 -2.97 -22.76 25.40
C TYR A 29 -3.49 -21.38 25.84
N ARG A 30 -4.31 -21.31 26.89
CA ARG A 30 -4.75 -20.03 27.48
C ARG A 30 -3.58 -19.22 28.03
N LYS A 31 -2.51 -19.84 28.52
CA LYS A 31 -1.27 -19.13 28.90
C LYS A 31 -0.54 -18.50 27.69
N TYR A 32 -0.59 -19.13 26.52
CA TYR A 32 -0.06 -18.57 25.27
C TYR A 32 -0.96 -17.46 24.70
N ILE A 33 -2.27 -17.55 24.88
CA ILE A 33 -3.23 -16.51 24.48
C ILE A 33 -3.25 -15.34 25.48
N ASP A 34 -3.09 -15.59 26.79
CA ASP A 34 -2.99 -14.56 27.84
C ASP A 34 -1.62 -13.84 27.82
N LEU A 35 -0.56 -14.51 27.34
CA LEU A 35 0.68 -13.84 26.91
C LEU A 35 0.40 -12.87 25.75
N ASP A 36 -0.53 -13.22 24.88
CA ASP A 36 -0.98 -12.42 23.75
C ASP A 36 -1.95 -11.29 24.15
N GLU A 37 -2.65 -11.39 25.29
CA GLU A 37 -3.54 -10.34 25.81
C GLU A 37 -2.88 -9.40 26.83
N LYS A 38 -1.97 -9.88 27.68
CA LYS A 38 -1.13 -9.00 28.53
C LYS A 38 -0.06 -8.25 27.73
N GLY A 39 0.26 -8.69 26.51
CA GLY A 39 1.09 -7.96 25.55
C GLY A 39 0.33 -6.93 24.70
N LYS A 40 -0.99 -6.78 24.87
CA LYS A 40 -1.84 -5.89 24.05
C LYS A 40 -2.05 -4.48 24.59
N SER A 41 -1.57 -4.13 25.79
CA SER A 41 -1.79 -2.78 26.32
C SER A 41 -0.56 -1.90 26.51
N GLU A 42 0.66 -2.41 26.72
CA GLU A 42 1.80 -1.52 27.00
C GLU A 42 3.14 -2.15 26.57
N GLY A 43 3.65 -1.81 25.38
CA GLY A 43 5.01 -2.22 25.01
C GLY A 43 5.37 -1.89 23.57
N CYS A 44 5.92 -0.69 23.34
CA CYS A 44 6.68 -0.43 22.12
C CYS A 44 7.95 -1.29 22.12
N TYR A 45 8.16 -2.08 21.07
CA TYR A 45 9.38 -2.88 20.94
C TYR A 45 10.49 -1.99 20.37
N ALA A 46 11.57 -1.84 21.13
CA ALA A 46 12.83 -1.31 20.62
C ALA A 46 13.58 -2.49 19.99
N ILE A 47 13.70 -2.52 18.67
CA ILE A 47 14.55 -3.49 17.97
C ILE A 47 15.88 -2.80 17.71
N ASP A 48 16.97 -3.32 18.28
CA ASP A 48 18.32 -2.92 17.89
C ASP A 48 18.60 -3.45 16.48
N LEU A 49 18.53 -2.54 15.51
CA LEU A 49 18.79 -2.82 14.10
C LEU A 49 20.28 -2.70 13.75
N GLY A 50 21.15 -2.35 14.71
CA GLY A 50 22.60 -2.28 14.53
C GLY A 50 23.23 -3.53 13.92
N PRO A 51 22.79 -4.76 14.26
CA PRO A 51 23.29 -5.98 13.64
C PRO A 51 22.88 -6.19 12.17
N LEU A 52 21.75 -5.60 11.73
CA LEU A 52 21.29 -5.65 10.33
C LEU A 52 21.81 -4.47 9.50
N PHE A 53 22.12 -3.33 10.12
CA PHE A 53 22.53 -2.09 9.47
C PHE A 53 23.70 -1.42 10.20
N PRO A 54 24.93 -1.96 10.10
CA PRO A 54 26.08 -1.54 10.90
C PRO A 54 26.62 -0.13 10.59
N THR A 55 26.12 0.56 9.55
CA THR A 55 26.54 1.92 9.19
C THR A 55 25.65 3.01 9.77
N PHE A 56 24.64 2.65 10.57
CA PHE A 56 23.65 3.61 11.08
C PHE A 56 23.79 3.76 12.59
N ASP A 57 24.17 4.96 13.03
CA ASP A 57 24.13 5.34 14.45
C ASP A 57 22.67 5.72 14.77
N ILE A 58 21.84 4.72 15.04
CA ILE A 58 20.42 4.90 15.36
C ILE A 58 20.33 5.36 16.82
N GLY A 59 20.63 6.64 17.05
CA GLY A 59 20.40 7.32 18.33
C GLY A 59 18.91 7.53 18.66
N ASP A 60 18.00 7.20 17.75
CA ASP A 60 16.55 7.33 17.93
C ASP A 60 15.86 5.97 17.80
N THR A 61 15.48 5.41 18.93
CA THR A 61 14.67 4.19 19.06
C THR A 61 13.30 4.39 18.39
N VAL A 62 13.17 4.10 17.10
CA VAL A 62 11.89 4.13 16.39
C VAL A 62 10.99 3.02 16.93
N ARG A 63 9.91 3.40 17.61
CA ARG A 63 8.92 2.49 18.19
C ARG A 63 7.99 1.98 17.09
N TYR A 64 8.08 0.70 16.75
CA TYR A 64 7.16 0.04 15.81
C TYR A 64 6.07 -0.73 16.57
N CYS A 65 4.85 -0.76 16.03
CA CYS A 65 3.77 -1.60 16.55
C CYS A 65 3.99 -3.07 16.13
N ARG A 66 3.46 -4.05 16.88
CA ARG A 66 3.64 -5.48 16.60
C ARG A 66 3.15 -5.87 15.21
N ALA A 67 2.06 -5.24 14.78
CA ALA A 67 1.52 -5.40 13.43
C ALA A 67 2.48 -4.89 12.35
N ASP A 68 3.21 -3.79 12.61
CA ASP A 68 4.24 -3.29 11.69
C ASP A 68 5.38 -4.29 11.61
N VAL A 69 5.81 -4.85 12.74
CA VAL A 69 6.88 -5.85 12.81
C VAL A 69 6.48 -7.19 12.20
N GLU A 70 5.25 -7.67 12.39
CA GLU A 70 4.74 -8.91 11.79
C GLU A 70 4.43 -8.75 10.29
N ALA A 71 3.90 -7.61 9.85
CA ALA A 71 3.73 -7.30 8.42
C ALA A 71 5.08 -7.17 7.71
N THR A 72 6.04 -6.51 8.38
CA THR A 72 7.46 -6.47 8.00
C THR A 72 7.97 -7.92 7.91
N LEU A 73 7.97 -8.70 8.99
CA LEU A 73 8.49 -10.08 9.03
C LEU A 73 7.83 -11.03 8.01
N ASN A 74 6.54 -10.87 7.71
CA ASN A 74 5.86 -11.64 6.68
C ASN A 74 6.28 -11.22 5.26
N LEU A 75 6.62 -9.95 5.03
CA LEU A 75 7.34 -9.48 3.84
C LEU A 75 8.73 -10.14 3.73
N PHE A 76 9.39 -10.41 4.87
CA PHE A 76 10.78 -10.88 4.97
C PHE A 76 10.98 -12.39 5.03
N ARG A 77 9.93 -13.21 4.90
CA ARG A 77 10.06 -14.67 5.10
C ARG A 77 11.03 -15.35 4.12
N ASP A 78 11.39 -14.67 3.02
CA ASP A 78 12.32 -15.14 1.98
C ASP A 78 13.75 -14.56 2.07
N THR A 79 14.05 -13.74 3.09
CA THR A 79 15.38 -13.12 3.29
C THR A 79 16.51 -14.11 3.58
N VAL A 80 16.20 -15.39 3.80
CA VAL A 80 17.19 -16.46 3.96
C VAL A 80 18.10 -16.56 2.72
N HIS A 81 17.65 -16.10 1.56
CA HIS A 81 18.44 -16.15 0.31
C HIS A 81 18.98 -14.79 -0.19
N ASN A 82 18.45 -13.65 0.30
CA ASN A 82 18.97 -12.33 -0.06
C ASN A 82 18.63 -11.27 1.01
N PRO A 83 19.59 -10.87 1.88
CA PRO A 83 19.36 -9.88 2.93
C PRO A 83 19.15 -8.45 2.39
N TYR A 84 19.30 -8.26 1.07
CA TYR A 84 19.14 -6.98 0.39
C TYR A 84 17.90 -6.87 -0.48
N SER A 85 16.87 -7.72 -0.33
CA SER A 85 15.56 -7.51 -0.99
C SER A 85 14.43 -7.57 0.04
N ILE A 86 13.55 -6.57 0.03
CA ILE A 86 12.29 -6.59 0.82
C ILE A 86 11.18 -7.32 0.05
N LEU A 87 11.42 -7.69 -1.20
CA LEU A 87 10.45 -8.32 -2.10
C LEU A 87 10.83 -9.79 -2.34
N PRO A 88 9.85 -10.71 -2.36
CA PRO A 88 10.08 -12.09 -2.77
C PRO A 88 10.71 -12.19 -4.16
N ALA A 89 11.54 -13.22 -4.38
CA ALA A 89 12.20 -13.41 -5.67
C ALA A 89 11.20 -13.71 -6.81
N ASP A 90 10.08 -14.33 -6.48
CA ASP A 90 9.00 -14.75 -7.37
C ASP A 90 7.83 -13.75 -7.46
N ILE A 91 8.01 -12.52 -6.95
CA ILE A 91 6.98 -11.48 -6.97
C ILE A 91 6.43 -11.24 -8.38
N LYS A 92 5.11 -11.18 -8.50
CA LYS A 92 4.39 -11.07 -9.76
C LYS A 92 3.23 -10.08 -9.67
N VAL A 93 2.74 -9.67 -10.84
CA VAL A 93 1.54 -8.84 -10.97
C VAL A 93 0.34 -9.53 -10.30
N GLY A 94 -0.37 -8.78 -9.46
CA GLY A 94 -1.49 -9.27 -8.67
C GLY A 94 -1.15 -9.69 -7.24
N ASP A 95 0.14 -9.82 -6.90
CA ASP A 95 0.54 -10.02 -5.51
C ASP A 95 0.18 -8.80 -4.67
N LYS A 96 -0.11 -9.03 -3.38
CA LYS A 96 -0.63 -8.00 -2.49
C LYS A 96 0.23 -7.89 -1.24
N MET A 97 0.32 -6.67 -0.72
CA MET A 97 0.91 -6.43 0.59
C MET A 97 0.09 -5.44 1.40
N MET A 98 0.12 -5.62 2.71
CA MET A 98 -0.43 -4.65 3.66
C MET A 98 0.63 -3.57 3.92
N VAL A 99 0.24 -2.31 3.82
CA VAL A 99 1.07 -1.16 4.18
C VAL A 99 0.38 -0.38 5.30
N PRO A 100 0.97 -0.35 6.50
CA PRO A 100 0.51 0.54 7.58
C PRO A 100 0.96 1.97 7.28
N LEU A 101 -0.01 2.91 7.24
CA LEU A 101 0.22 4.34 6.99
C LEU A 101 -0.03 5.17 8.27
N GLY A 102 0.53 4.69 9.38
CA GLY A 102 0.42 5.31 10.70
C GLY A 102 -1.04 5.62 11.08
N LYS A 103 -1.35 6.90 11.30
CA LYS A 103 -2.69 7.35 11.71
C LYS A 103 -3.79 7.14 10.66
N LEU A 104 -3.44 6.89 9.39
CA LEU A 104 -4.43 6.60 8.34
C LEU A 104 -4.94 5.16 8.39
N GLY A 105 -4.22 4.26 9.08
CA GLY A 105 -4.56 2.85 9.19
C GLY A 105 -3.81 1.97 8.19
N ASN A 106 -4.33 0.77 7.99
CA ASN A 106 -3.69 -0.28 7.18
C ASN A 106 -4.39 -0.40 5.83
N PHE A 107 -3.62 -0.37 4.76
CA PHE A 107 -4.15 -0.44 3.40
C PHE A 107 -3.49 -1.56 2.63
N THR A 108 -4.25 -2.17 1.73
CA THR A 108 -3.71 -3.16 0.81
C THR A 108 -3.18 -2.47 -0.44
N ALA A 109 -1.99 -2.84 -0.89
CA ALA A 109 -1.43 -2.43 -2.17
C ALA A 109 -1.14 -3.65 -3.04
N THR A 110 -1.49 -3.55 -4.32
CA THR A 110 -1.36 -4.63 -5.30
C THR A 110 -0.24 -4.31 -6.29
N VAL A 111 0.58 -5.31 -6.62
CA VAL A 111 1.60 -5.23 -7.67
C VAL A 111 0.94 -5.06 -9.03
N GLN A 112 1.26 -3.97 -9.71
CA GLN A 112 0.71 -3.65 -11.03
C GLN A 112 1.71 -3.88 -12.17
N LYS A 113 3.01 -3.73 -11.89
CA LYS A 113 4.06 -3.87 -12.88
C LYS A 113 5.34 -4.36 -12.21
N VAL A 114 5.95 -5.39 -12.79
CA VAL A 114 7.26 -5.91 -12.38
C VAL A 114 8.24 -5.61 -13.50
N THR A 115 9.38 -5.02 -13.14
CA THR A 115 10.52 -4.82 -14.04
C THR A 115 11.73 -5.56 -13.48
N ASN A 116 12.85 -5.54 -14.21
CA ASN A 116 14.08 -6.19 -13.75
C ASN A 116 14.57 -5.65 -12.41
N ASN A 117 14.38 -4.34 -12.14
CA ASN A 117 14.99 -3.68 -10.98
C ASN A 117 13.97 -3.12 -9.98
N LYS A 118 12.71 -2.97 -10.39
CA LYS A 118 11.68 -2.30 -9.58
C LYS A 118 10.31 -2.94 -9.75
N VAL A 119 9.47 -2.76 -8.73
CA VAL A 119 8.08 -3.21 -8.71
C VAL A 119 7.17 -2.02 -8.38
N LEU A 120 6.14 -1.82 -9.20
CA LEU A 120 5.09 -0.81 -9.00
C LEU A 120 3.95 -1.41 -8.21
N PHE A 121 3.59 -0.73 -7.13
CA PHE A 121 2.41 -1.00 -6.33
C PHE A 121 1.42 0.15 -6.48
N ILE A 122 0.14 -0.17 -6.52
CA ILE A 122 -0.96 0.79 -6.39
C ILE A 122 -1.83 0.32 -5.22
N PHE A 123 -2.22 1.24 -4.33
CA PHE A 123 -3.18 0.92 -3.26
C PHE A 123 -4.51 0.46 -3.84
N ASP A 124 -5.19 -0.48 -3.18
CA ASP A 124 -6.50 -0.97 -3.65
C ASP A 124 -7.58 0.11 -3.43
N ASP A 125 -7.47 0.86 -2.34
CA ASP A 125 -8.42 1.88 -1.90
C ASP A 125 -7.80 3.27 -1.73
N TYR A 126 -8.64 4.29 -1.54
CA TYR A 126 -8.18 5.64 -1.28
C TYR A 126 -7.72 5.78 0.18
N VAL A 127 -6.54 6.36 0.37
CA VAL A 127 -5.95 6.56 1.71
C VAL A 127 -6.43 7.87 2.36
N ALA A 128 -6.93 8.80 1.55
CA ALA A 128 -7.44 10.10 1.96
C ALA A 128 -8.41 10.68 0.91
N LYS A 129 -9.17 11.72 1.28
CA LYS A 129 -9.87 12.61 0.34
C LYS A 129 -9.37 14.04 0.51
N ARG A 130 -8.90 14.65 -0.56
CA ARG A 130 -8.30 16.00 -0.56
C ARG A 130 -8.46 16.68 -1.93
N PRO A 131 -8.42 18.01 -1.99
CA PRO A 131 -8.28 18.71 -3.26
C PRO A 131 -6.91 18.45 -3.89
N MET A 132 -6.84 18.61 -5.21
CA MET A 132 -5.56 18.66 -5.93
C MET A 132 -4.82 19.96 -5.59
N ASN A 133 -5.53 21.08 -5.65
CA ASN A 133 -5.07 22.42 -5.28
C ASN A 133 -6.17 23.18 -4.54
N GLU A 134 -5.85 23.77 -3.39
CA GLU A 134 -6.82 24.53 -2.60
C GLU A 134 -7.28 25.81 -3.32
N ASP A 135 -6.41 26.39 -4.16
CA ASP A 135 -6.70 27.58 -4.97
C ASP A 135 -7.58 27.29 -6.21
N GLY A 136 -7.80 26.01 -6.54
CA GLY A 136 -8.65 25.56 -7.62
C GLY A 136 -8.05 25.62 -9.04
N GLY A 137 -6.79 26.05 -9.20
CA GLY A 137 -6.13 26.10 -10.51
C GLY A 137 -5.47 24.78 -10.92
N ASN A 138 -5.10 24.63 -12.19
CA ASN A 138 -4.23 23.53 -12.66
C ASN A 138 -2.84 23.99 -13.13
N ALA A 139 -2.47 25.24 -12.85
CA ALA A 139 -1.18 25.80 -13.21
C ALA A 139 -0.03 24.98 -12.62
N GLY A 140 0.98 24.67 -13.44
CA GLY A 140 2.11 23.84 -13.04
C GLY A 140 1.82 22.33 -12.96
N GLY A 141 0.57 21.91 -13.21
CA GLY A 141 0.16 20.51 -13.20
C GLY A 141 0.32 19.84 -11.83
N TYR A 142 0.30 18.52 -11.82
CA TYR A 142 0.40 17.73 -10.58
C TYR A 142 1.72 17.96 -9.85
N SER A 143 2.84 18.14 -10.56
CA SER A 143 4.16 18.29 -9.93
C SER A 143 4.28 19.52 -9.03
N GLN A 144 3.46 20.55 -9.24
CA GLN A 144 3.43 21.77 -8.41
C GLN A 144 2.22 21.82 -7.47
N SER A 145 1.41 20.76 -7.44
CA SER A 145 0.13 20.77 -6.73
C SER A 145 0.27 20.69 -5.21
N ASP A 146 -0.73 21.18 -4.50
CA ASP A 146 -0.80 21.04 -3.03
C ASP A 146 -0.90 19.58 -2.61
N LEU A 147 -1.61 18.76 -3.39
CA LEU A 147 -1.66 17.32 -3.18
C LEU A 147 -0.28 16.67 -3.29
N LYS A 148 0.53 17.07 -4.28
CA LYS A 148 1.90 16.55 -4.43
C LYS A 148 2.79 16.96 -3.25
N LYS A 149 2.68 18.22 -2.79
CA LYS A 149 3.38 18.67 -1.57
C LYS A 149 3.00 17.83 -0.35
N TRP A 150 1.71 17.52 -0.18
CA TRP A 150 1.24 16.67 0.91
C TRP A 150 1.76 15.23 0.79
N ILE A 151 1.79 14.69 -0.43
CA ILE A 151 2.32 13.35 -0.71
C ILE A 151 3.80 13.27 -0.34
N ASP A 152 4.60 14.24 -0.76
CA ASP A 152 6.06 14.25 -0.58
C ASP A 152 6.51 14.54 0.85
N SER A 153 5.66 15.20 1.64
CA SER A 153 5.96 15.54 3.03
C SER A 153 5.24 14.62 4.00
N GLU A 154 3.92 14.77 4.15
CA GLU A 154 3.15 14.07 5.16
C GLU A 154 2.95 12.58 4.83
N LEU A 155 2.42 12.25 3.65
CA LEU A 155 2.11 10.85 3.31
C LEU A 155 3.38 10.01 3.27
N TYR A 156 4.44 10.50 2.62
CA TYR A 156 5.74 9.84 2.58
C TYR A 156 6.21 9.47 4.00
N ASN A 157 6.12 10.41 4.95
CA ASN A 157 6.56 10.17 6.32
C ASN A 157 5.71 9.12 7.08
N MET A 158 4.48 8.85 6.64
CA MET A 158 3.64 7.80 7.21
C MET A 158 4.02 6.39 6.74
N PHE A 159 4.83 6.24 5.67
CA PHE A 159 5.29 4.93 5.25
C PHE A 159 6.27 4.30 6.25
N PRO A 160 6.26 2.96 6.40
CA PRO A 160 7.26 2.24 7.17
C PRO A 160 8.67 2.55 6.69
N ALA A 161 9.62 2.73 7.62
CA ALA A 161 11.00 3.09 7.28
C ALA A 161 11.64 2.12 6.28
N VAL A 162 11.34 0.83 6.41
CA VAL A 162 11.85 -0.22 5.52
C VAL A 162 11.37 -0.06 4.08
N LEU A 163 10.12 0.39 3.85
CA LEU A 163 9.63 0.70 2.51
C LEU A 163 10.29 1.98 2.00
N LYS A 164 10.40 3.02 2.84
CA LYS A 164 11.01 4.30 2.48
C LYS A 164 12.44 4.15 1.96
N GLN A 165 13.25 3.29 2.58
CA GLN A 165 14.64 3.04 2.16
C GLN A 165 14.77 2.51 0.73
N ARG A 166 13.74 1.86 0.20
CA ARG A 166 13.73 1.25 -1.13
C ARG A 166 12.75 1.88 -2.09
N MET A 167 11.98 2.84 -1.61
CA MET A 167 11.00 3.55 -2.42
C MET A 167 11.73 4.57 -3.30
N THR A 168 11.58 4.42 -4.61
CA THR A 168 12.20 5.31 -5.60
C THR A 168 11.21 6.27 -6.25
N GLY A 169 9.93 6.14 -5.92
CA GLY A 169 8.89 7.06 -6.35
C GLY A 169 7.63 6.84 -5.53
N LEU A 170 6.95 7.93 -5.18
CA LEU A 170 5.65 7.97 -4.55
C LEU A 170 4.81 9.05 -5.25
N SER A 171 3.64 8.66 -5.75
CA SER A 171 2.74 9.54 -6.48
C SER A 171 1.31 9.00 -6.45
N ILE A 172 0.47 9.42 -7.41
CA ILE A 172 -0.82 8.83 -7.76
C ILE A 172 -0.76 8.35 -9.22
N PRO A 173 -1.62 7.46 -9.68
CA PRO A 173 -1.60 6.96 -11.05
C PRO A 173 -1.91 8.00 -12.13
N THR A 174 -1.52 7.70 -13.37
CA THR A 174 -1.93 8.46 -14.57
C THR A 174 -3.21 7.91 -15.21
N LEU A 175 -3.79 8.70 -16.10
CA LEU A 175 -4.88 8.28 -16.97
C LEU A 175 -4.44 7.10 -17.86
N GLY A 176 -3.24 7.18 -18.43
CA GLY A 176 -2.64 6.10 -19.20
C GLY A 176 -2.63 4.79 -18.43
N GLU A 177 -2.11 4.79 -17.20
CA GLU A 177 -2.00 3.61 -16.34
C GLU A 177 -3.37 2.99 -15.98
N ILE A 178 -4.36 3.81 -15.64
CA ILE A 178 -5.66 3.33 -15.14
C ILE A 178 -6.68 3.09 -16.26
N CYS A 179 -6.88 4.06 -17.14
CA CYS A 179 -7.93 4.04 -18.14
C CYS A 179 -7.40 3.73 -19.54
N GLY A 180 -6.15 4.09 -19.82
CA GLY A 180 -5.58 4.09 -21.16
C GLY A 180 -6.13 5.21 -22.03
N TRP A 181 -5.63 5.29 -23.26
CA TRP A 181 -5.89 6.41 -24.19
C TRP A 181 -6.82 6.04 -25.35
N ALA A 182 -7.65 5.00 -25.20
CA ALA A 182 -8.52 4.53 -26.27
C ALA A 182 -9.66 5.51 -26.59
N ASP A 183 -10.14 6.27 -25.60
CA ASP A 183 -11.22 7.22 -25.77
C ASP A 183 -10.76 8.50 -26.47
N LYS A 184 -11.58 9.03 -27.38
CA LYS A 184 -11.27 10.28 -28.11
C LYS A 184 -11.37 11.49 -27.20
N TRP A 185 -12.38 11.54 -26.33
CA TRP A 185 -12.60 12.62 -25.39
C TRP A 185 -11.37 12.79 -24.48
N ASP A 186 -10.80 11.69 -23.99
CA ASP A 186 -9.59 11.72 -23.17
C ASP A 186 -8.42 12.37 -23.93
N ARG A 187 -8.14 11.90 -25.16
CA ARG A 187 -7.05 12.45 -26.00
C ARG A 187 -7.25 13.92 -26.36
N ASP A 188 -8.50 14.37 -26.49
CA ASP A 188 -8.81 15.74 -26.85
C ASP A 188 -8.68 16.70 -25.67
N HIS A 189 -9.00 16.26 -24.44
CA HIS A 189 -9.18 17.17 -23.30
C HIS A 189 -8.15 17.00 -22.17
N ILE A 190 -7.42 15.89 -22.11
CA ILE A 190 -6.45 15.60 -21.05
C ILE A 190 -5.02 15.69 -21.60
N GLU A 191 -4.09 16.20 -20.80
CA GLU A 191 -2.67 16.20 -21.14
C GLU A 191 -2.10 14.78 -21.13
N ALA A 192 -1.39 14.41 -22.19
CA ALA A 192 -0.87 13.06 -22.37
C ALA A 192 0.27 12.75 -21.38
N ASP A 193 0.24 11.54 -20.79
CA ASP A 193 1.29 11.03 -19.89
C ASP A 193 2.32 10.14 -20.60
N GLY A 194 1.95 9.52 -21.72
CA GLY A 194 2.78 8.56 -22.45
C GLY A 194 2.77 7.14 -21.85
N ASP A 195 1.93 6.87 -20.85
CA ASP A 195 1.80 5.58 -20.21
C ASP A 195 0.75 4.69 -20.91
N GLU A 196 0.99 3.39 -20.86
CA GLU A 196 0.04 2.37 -21.31
C GLU A 196 -0.81 1.85 -20.16
N GLN A 197 -2.02 1.41 -20.49
CA GLN A 197 -2.92 0.83 -19.50
C GLN A 197 -2.33 -0.43 -18.86
N LEU A 198 -2.30 -0.41 -17.52
CA LEU A 198 -1.82 -1.53 -16.73
C LEU A 198 -2.71 -2.76 -16.96
N PRO A 199 -2.13 -3.98 -17.04
CA PRO A 199 -2.90 -5.17 -17.40
C PRO A 199 -4.10 -5.45 -16.50
N LEU A 200 -3.97 -5.26 -15.19
CA LEU A 200 -5.07 -5.44 -14.24
C LEU A 200 -6.15 -4.37 -14.41
N MET A 201 -5.77 -3.15 -14.82
CA MET A 201 -6.69 -2.05 -15.02
C MET A 201 -7.55 -2.20 -16.29
N LYS A 202 -7.27 -3.17 -17.17
CA LYS A 202 -8.20 -3.53 -18.25
C LYS A 202 -9.56 -4.01 -17.72
N GLN A 203 -9.56 -4.65 -16.54
CA GLN A 203 -10.80 -4.98 -15.84
C GLN A 203 -11.28 -3.76 -15.05
N ARG A 204 -12.42 -3.19 -15.48
CA ARG A 204 -12.99 -1.97 -14.91
C ARG A 204 -13.14 -1.99 -13.38
N ARG A 205 -13.49 -3.14 -12.79
CA ARG A 205 -13.62 -3.31 -11.34
C ARG A 205 -12.35 -2.95 -10.55
N ASN A 206 -11.18 -3.10 -11.16
CA ASN A 206 -9.90 -2.81 -10.49
C ASN A 206 -9.58 -1.30 -10.47
N ARG A 207 -10.29 -0.51 -11.29
CA ARG A 207 -10.19 0.96 -11.33
C ARG A 207 -11.04 1.62 -10.24
N VAL A 208 -12.12 0.96 -9.84
CA VAL A 208 -12.99 1.40 -8.73
C VAL A 208 -12.22 1.24 -7.41
N ALA A 209 -12.32 2.26 -6.56
CA ALA A 209 -11.69 2.30 -5.25
C ALA A 209 -12.62 2.97 -4.25
N TYR A 210 -12.44 2.66 -2.97
CA TYR A 210 -13.33 3.10 -1.91
C TYR A 210 -12.58 4.01 -0.93
N TYR A 211 -13.30 4.93 -0.31
CA TYR A 211 -12.83 5.66 0.86
C TYR A 211 -13.82 5.43 1.99
N LYS A 212 -13.37 4.86 3.11
CA LYS A 212 -14.23 4.53 4.26
C LYS A 212 -15.48 3.72 3.86
N ASN A 213 -15.30 2.73 2.98
CA ASN A 213 -16.33 1.84 2.41
C ASN A 213 -17.30 2.48 1.41
N ASP A 214 -17.16 3.77 1.12
CA ASP A 214 -17.96 4.45 0.09
C ASP A 214 -17.21 4.49 -1.24
N CYS A 215 -17.92 4.19 -2.32
CA CYS A 215 -17.38 4.27 -3.67
C CYS A 215 -17.20 5.73 -4.06
N GLU A 216 -15.98 6.12 -4.44
CA GLU A 216 -15.60 7.52 -4.53
C GLU A 216 -14.85 7.85 -5.83
N PHE A 217 -14.87 9.13 -6.18
CA PHE A 217 -14.11 9.64 -7.32
C PHE A 217 -12.65 9.78 -6.89
N GLY A 218 -11.72 9.40 -7.76
CA GLY A 218 -10.29 9.40 -7.48
C GLY A 218 -9.51 10.35 -8.37
N TRP A 219 -8.45 10.93 -7.84
CA TRP A 219 -7.52 11.74 -8.62
C TRP A 219 -6.57 10.92 -9.47
N LEU A 220 -6.21 11.48 -10.63
CA LEU A 220 -5.09 11.06 -11.47
C LEU A 220 -4.12 12.23 -11.67
N ARG A 221 -2.88 11.97 -12.07
CA ARG A 221 -1.85 13.02 -12.23
C ARG A 221 -2.16 14.03 -13.34
N ASN A 222 -2.91 13.63 -14.36
CA ASN A 222 -3.01 14.41 -15.59
C ASN A 222 -3.86 15.67 -15.38
N ALA A 223 -3.34 16.82 -15.82
CA ALA A 223 -4.14 18.03 -15.92
C ALA A 223 -5.05 17.96 -17.16
N THR A 224 -6.15 18.72 -17.13
CA THR A 224 -6.88 19.04 -18.35
C THR A 224 -6.08 20.01 -19.20
N LYS A 225 -6.18 19.91 -20.52
CA LYS A 225 -5.59 20.90 -21.42
C LYS A 225 -6.21 22.27 -21.19
N LYS A 226 -5.39 23.31 -21.32
CA LYS A 226 -5.75 24.69 -20.99
C LYS A 226 -6.98 25.20 -21.76
N GLU A 227 -7.11 24.82 -23.03
CA GLU A 227 -8.24 25.16 -23.89
C GLU A 227 -9.56 24.53 -23.47
N PHE A 228 -9.50 23.42 -22.72
CA PHE A 228 -10.68 22.75 -22.18
C PHE A 228 -11.02 23.27 -20.79
N SER A 229 -10.03 23.28 -19.89
CA SER A 229 -10.16 23.82 -18.55
C SER A 229 -8.79 24.16 -17.96
N SER A 230 -8.68 25.36 -17.38
CA SER A 230 -7.50 25.81 -16.63
C SER A 230 -7.58 25.50 -15.13
N ALA A 231 -8.59 24.73 -14.72
CA ALA A 231 -8.85 24.37 -13.33
C ALA A 231 -8.99 22.86 -13.13
N GLY A 232 -8.95 22.07 -14.21
CA GLY A 232 -9.30 20.66 -14.17
C GLY A 232 -8.09 19.73 -14.01
N PHE A 233 -8.34 18.62 -13.33
CA PHE A 233 -7.50 17.42 -13.35
C PHE A 233 -8.33 16.20 -13.69
N ALA A 234 -7.68 15.21 -14.32
CA ALA A 234 -8.25 13.92 -14.61
C ALA A 234 -8.52 13.14 -13.32
N GLY A 235 -9.48 12.23 -13.41
CA GLY A 235 -9.86 11.36 -12.33
C GLY A 235 -10.57 10.11 -12.82
N VAL A 236 -10.96 9.28 -11.87
CA VAL A 236 -11.77 8.07 -12.10
C VAL A 236 -13.05 8.22 -11.31
N ASN A 237 -14.20 8.03 -11.94
CA ASN A 237 -15.49 8.09 -11.23
C ASN A 237 -15.81 6.75 -10.51
N GLY A 238 -16.88 6.73 -9.71
CA GLY A 238 -17.31 5.53 -8.98
C GLY A 238 -17.74 4.34 -9.85
N SER A 239 -17.79 4.50 -11.18
CA SER A 239 -17.99 3.40 -12.14
C SER A 239 -16.68 2.90 -12.77
N GLY A 240 -15.52 3.44 -12.41
CA GLY A 240 -14.23 3.07 -12.98
C GLY A 240 -14.00 3.63 -14.39
N LEU A 241 -14.63 4.75 -14.74
CA LEU A 241 -14.46 5.45 -16.02
C LEU A 241 -13.67 6.75 -15.85
N PRO A 242 -12.98 7.21 -16.92
CA PRO A 242 -12.38 8.54 -16.95
C PRO A 242 -13.38 9.64 -16.56
N HIS A 243 -12.87 10.64 -15.86
CA HIS A 243 -13.60 11.83 -15.45
C HIS A 243 -12.62 13.00 -15.32
N CYS A 244 -13.13 14.22 -15.18
CA CYS A 244 -12.32 15.36 -14.76
C CYS A 244 -13.05 16.18 -13.71
N ASN A 245 -12.34 16.74 -12.74
CA ASN A 245 -12.94 17.59 -11.71
C ASN A 245 -12.09 18.84 -11.48
N CYS A 246 -12.70 19.90 -10.96
CA CYS A 246 -12.00 21.12 -10.57
C CYS A 246 -10.98 20.82 -9.47
N ALA A 247 -9.80 21.45 -9.51
CA ALA A 247 -8.69 21.14 -8.63
C ALA A 247 -9.01 21.35 -7.14
N SER A 248 -9.95 22.24 -6.83
CA SER A 248 -10.46 22.48 -5.46
C SER A 248 -11.49 21.46 -4.99
N GLY A 249 -11.97 20.57 -5.88
CA GLY A 249 -12.87 19.49 -5.51
C GLY A 249 -12.17 18.44 -4.65
N SER A 250 -12.82 17.91 -3.61
CA SER A 250 -12.20 16.86 -2.79
C SER A 250 -12.47 15.47 -3.36
N CYS A 251 -11.43 14.83 -3.90
CA CYS A 251 -11.48 13.47 -4.43
C CYS A 251 -10.51 12.53 -3.70
N GLY A 252 -10.72 11.24 -3.86
CA GLY A 252 -9.91 10.16 -3.30
C GLY A 252 -8.47 10.18 -3.81
N VAL A 253 -7.53 9.97 -2.90
CA VAL A 253 -6.10 9.86 -3.18
C VAL A 253 -5.73 8.38 -3.16
N ARG A 254 -5.36 7.83 -4.32
CA ARG A 254 -4.94 6.44 -4.48
C ARG A 254 -3.45 6.43 -4.77
N PRO A 255 -2.56 6.24 -3.77
CA PRO A 255 -1.14 6.36 -4.03
C PRO A 255 -0.63 5.19 -4.87
N GLU A 256 0.45 5.47 -5.58
CA GLU A 256 1.29 4.48 -6.22
C GLU A 256 2.74 4.68 -5.82
N PHE A 257 3.50 3.60 -5.75
CA PHE A 257 4.91 3.69 -5.39
C PHE A 257 5.74 2.56 -5.98
N TRP A 258 7.01 2.89 -6.20
CA TRP A 258 8.00 1.98 -6.78
C TRP A 258 8.98 1.51 -5.73
N LEU A 259 9.13 0.20 -5.55
CA LEU A 259 10.15 -0.40 -4.71
C LEU A 259 11.26 -1.00 -5.56
N VAL A 260 12.52 -0.79 -5.17
CA VAL A 260 13.66 -1.51 -5.77
C VAL A 260 13.70 -2.95 -5.27
N ARG A 261 14.08 -3.86 -6.17
CA ARG A 261 14.38 -5.25 -5.85
C ARG A 261 15.72 -5.35 -5.14
#